data_AF-A0A8B5WLZ2-F1
#
_entry.id   AF-A0A8B5WLZ2-F1
#
_cell.length_a   1.000
_cell.length_b   1.000
_cell.length_c   1.000
_cell.angle_alpha   90.00
_cell.angle_beta   90.00
_cell.angle_gamma   90.00
#
_symmetry.space_group_name_H-M   'P 1'
#
loop_
_entity.id
_entity.type
_entity.pdbx_description
1 polymer ?
#
loop_
_entity_poly.entity_id
_entity_poly.type
_entity_poly.pdbx_seq_one_letter_code
_entity_poly.pdbx_strand_id
1 'polypeptide(L)'
;MRIFSAVFLYVAVILLTLLLFQPQALSSQSLLLPAQSGPPETLATDSFQLVGGIRGAFDEIFADAFEDEFGNCSVGNWGGSVGLSDGDAGVQSEFNRRYTGRCGLRITSGDDRFLTHEFAESEAFIAVRFYFFVEQALTAPLLLFAADDGSINQIEVWYEPGPGNLVLRVFDTAEQPNDLVYTDLDVNRWISVEFVWEEDPNATILLLVDSDQVEDQQTMFVDTSETFLSNLDLGLINGAGVGVGNVIDFDGFDSRRVTRPLRLLEGDVNGDGVLNSQDLVKLINEFNDDDFGDGQPDCNEDGAIDSDDFFCVLSNILTQGSQQP
;
A
#
# COMPACT_ATOMS: atom_id res chain seq x y z
N MET A 1 -28.81 -16.22 -5.30
CA MET A 1 -27.35 -16.16 -5.03
C MET A 1 -26.77 -17.40 -4.31
N ARG A 2 -27.55 -18.27 -3.64
CA ARG A 2 -26.98 -19.45 -2.92
C ARG A 2 -26.61 -20.69 -3.76
N ILE A 3 -27.09 -20.80 -5.01
CA ILE A 3 -26.82 -21.99 -5.86
C ILE A 3 -25.47 -21.88 -6.59
N PHE A 4 -25.00 -20.65 -6.88
CA PHE A 4 -23.69 -20.42 -7.48
C PHE A 4 -22.55 -20.76 -6.51
N SER A 5 -22.71 -20.44 -5.22
CA SER A 5 -21.73 -20.75 -4.17
C SER A 5 -21.44 -22.26 -4.04
N ALA A 6 -22.47 -23.12 -4.11
CA ALA A 6 -22.27 -24.56 -3.97
C ALA A 6 -21.52 -25.22 -5.15
N VAL A 7 -21.75 -24.75 -6.39
CA VAL A 7 -21.04 -25.27 -7.57
C VAL A 7 -19.61 -24.74 -7.59
N PHE A 8 -19.41 -23.48 -7.22
CA PHE A 8 -18.09 -22.86 -7.14
C PHE A 8 -17.22 -23.55 -6.07
N LEU A 9 -17.76 -23.77 -4.88
CA LEU A 9 -17.08 -24.52 -3.82
C LEU A 9 -16.73 -25.94 -4.27
N TYR A 10 -17.62 -26.60 -5.01
CA TYR A 10 -17.36 -27.96 -5.52
C TYR A 10 -16.24 -27.98 -6.57
N VAL A 11 -16.19 -27.00 -7.46
CA VAL A 11 -15.12 -26.88 -8.48
C VAL A 11 -13.79 -26.50 -7.83
N ALA A 12 -13.79 -25.54 -6.90
CA ALA A 12 -12.61 -25.14 -6.13
C ALA A 12 -12.05 -26.31 -5.32
N VAL A 13 -12.91 -27.08 -4.64
CA VAL A 13 -12.50 -28.30 -3.92
C VAL A 13 -11.93 -29.33 -4.89
N ILE A 14 -12.54 -29.56 -6.06
CA ILE A 14 -12.01 -30.50 -7.06
C ILE A 14 -10.64 -30.05 -7.57
N LEU A 15 -10.47 -28.77 -7.90
CA LEU A 15 -9.19 -28.21 -8.35
C LEU A 15 -8.12 -28.32 -7.27
N LEU A 16 -8.46 -27.97 -6.02
CA LEU A 16 -7.55 -28.06 -4.88
C LEU A 16 -7.17 -29.52 -4.60
N THR A 17 -8.12 -30.45 -4.72
CA THR A 17 -7.84 -31.88 -4.59
C THR A 17 -6.92 -32.37 -5.72
N LEU A 18 -7.09 -31.86 -6.95
CA LEU A 18 -6.21 -32.20 -8.07
C LEU A 18 -4.80 -31.60 -7.92
N LEU A 19 -4.67 -30.43 -7.31
CA LEU A 19 -3.38 -29.78 -7.03
C LEU A 19 -2.62 -30.48 -5.89
N LEU A 20 -3.32 -30.85 -4.81
CA LEU A 20 -2.74 -31.60 -3.68
C LEU A 20 -2.35 -33.04 -4.04
N PHE A 21 -2.90 -33.60 -5.14
CA PHE A 21 -2.58 -34.94 -5.64
C PHE A 21 -1.67 -34.94 -6.88
N GLN A 22 -0.90 -33.88 -7.14
CA GLN A 22 0.20 -33.94 -8.09
C GLN A 22 1.25 -34.95 -7.56
N PRO A 23 1.51 -36.08 -8.23
CA PRO A 23 2.51 -37.04 -7.78
C PRO A 23 3.88 -36.36 -7.78
N GLN A 24 4.53 -36.31 -6.61
CA GLN A 24 5.90 -35.81 -6.52
C GLN A 24 6.80 -36.62 -7.46
N ALA A 25 7.15 -36.01 -8.60
CA ALA A 25 8.16 -36.54 -9.50
C ALA A 25 9.51 -36.44 -8.77
N LEU A 26 9.93 -37.57 -8.20
CA LEU A 26 11.28 -37.80 -7.70
C LEU A 26 12.30 -37.59 -8.85
N SER A 27 12.84 -36.38 -9.00
CA SER A 27 13.99 -36.13 -9.88
C SER A 27 15.30 -36.29 -9.09
N SER A 28 15.69 -37.55 -8.88
CA SER A 28 17.05 -37.88 -8.46
C SER A 28 17.94 -37.98 -9.71
N GLN A 29 18.57 -36.87 -10.10
CA GLN A 29 19.79 -36.91 -10.92
C GLN A 29 20.81 -35.92 -10.39
N SER A 30 21.66 -36.42 -9.50
CA SER A 30 22.93 -35.81 -9.13
C SER A 30 23.88 -35.84 -10.33
N LEU A 31 23.97 -34.71 -11.04
CA LEU A 31 24.97 -34.47 -12.08
C LEU A 31 26.22 -33.84 -11.43
N LEU A 32 27.29 -34.61 -11.32
CA LEU A 32 28.62 -34.14 -10.94
C LEU A 32 29.19 -33.27 -12.07
N LEU A 33 29.32 -31.96 -11.82
CA LEU A 33 30.10 -31.04 -12.66
C LEU A 33 31.47 -30.76 -12.00
N PRO A 34 32.56 -30.65 -12.78
CA PRO A 34 33.89 -30.39 -12.25
C PRO A 34 34.06 -28.93 -11.84
N ALA A 35 34.77 -28.73 -10.73
CA ALA A 35 35.13 -27.44 -10.17
C ALA A 35 35.95 -26.59 -11.17
N GLN A 36 35.44 -25.41 -11.53
CA GLN A 36 36.25 -24.34 -12.10
C GLN A 36 36.61 -23.34 -10.99
N SER A 37 37.89 -23.25 -10.68
CA SER A 37 38.48 -22.26 -9.79
C SER A 37 38.76 -20.97 -10.55
N GLY A 38 37.87 -19.98 -10.43
CA GLY A 38 38.11 -18.59 -10.78
C GLY A 38 38.01 -17.72 -9.51
N PRO A 39 38.85 -16.68 -9.36
CA PRO A 39 38.77 -15.77 -8.21
C PRO A 39 37.47 -14.95 -8.27
N PRO A 40 36.85 -14.62 -7.13
CA PRO A 40 35.60 -13.87 -7.11
C PRO A 40 35.85 -12.42 -7.56
N GLU A 41 35.20 -12.03 -8.65
CA GLU A 41 34.97 -10.62 -8.95
C GLU A 41 33.98 -10.09 -7.92
N THR A 42 34.45 -9.17 -7.09
CA THR A 42 33.65 -8.39 -6.17
C THR A 42 32.70 -7.50 -6.97
N LEU A 43 31.47 -7.97 -7.19
CA LEU A 43 30.35 -7.08 -7.51
C LEU A 43 30.13 -6.19 -6.28
N ALA A 44 30.43 -4.91 -6.43
CA ALA A 44 29.96 -3.89 -5.52
C ALA A 44 28.43 -3.81 -5.68
N THR A 45 27.71 -4.48 -4.79
CA THR A 45 26.37 -4.03 -4.42
C THR A 45 26.55 -2.65 -3.82
N ASP A 46 26.08 -1.63 -4.53
CA ASP A 46 25.98 -0.27 -4.03
C ASP A 46 24.90 -0.29 -2.93
N SER A 47 25.30 -0.74 -1.75
CA SER A 47 24.52 -0.59 -0.53
C SER A 47 24.46 0.90 -0.28
N PHE A 48 23.27 1.48 -0.41
CA PHE A 48 22.92 2.79 0.10
C PHE A 48 23.31 2.84 1.59
N GLN A 49 24.53 3.30 1.87
CA GLN A 49 25.00 3.50 3.22
C GLN A 49 24.45 4.85 3.67
N LEU A 50 23.43 4.79 4.53
CA LEU A 50 22.97 5.92 5.31
C LEU A 50 24.16 6.43 6.16
N VAL A 51 24.90 7.42 5.65
CA VAL A 51 25.99 8.07 6.36
C VAL A 51 25.39 9.20 7.18
N GLY A 52 24.96 8.91 8.40
CA GLY A 52 24.51 9.94 9.33
C GLY A 52 23.92 9.35 10.59
N GLY A 53 24.69 9.34 11.67
CA GLY A 53 24.27 8.75 12.94
C GLY A 53 23.10 9.49 13.58
N ILE A 54 21.96 8.81 13.72
CA ILE A 54 20.91 9.19 14.66
C ILE A 54 20.74 8.03 15.66
N ARG A 55 21.04 8.34 16.93
CA ARG A 55 20.77 7.48 18.07
C ARG A 55 19.36 7.80 18.58
N GLY A 56 18.44 6.84 18.52
CA GLY A 56 17.39 6.75 19.55
C GLY A 56 15.92 6.85 19.15
N ALA A 57 15.53 6.83 17.87
CA ALA A 57 14.13 6.61 17.51
C ALA A 57 13.84 5.10 17.61
N PHE A 58 12.91 4.70 18.49
CA PHE A 58 12.26 3.40 18.35
C PHE A 58 11.58 3.39 16.98
N ASP A 59 11.66 2.28 16.23
CA ASP A 59 10.85 2.05 15.03
C ASP A 59 9.37 2.06 15.43
N GLU A 60 8.77 3.24 15.55
CA GLU A 60 7.32 3.37 15.52
C GLU A 60 6.91 3.10 14.07
N ILE A 61 6.64 1.82 13.80
CA ILE A 61 5.90 1.40 12.63
C ILE A 61 4.44 1.71 12.95
N PHE A 62 3.88 2.69 12.26
CA PHE A 62 2.44 2.91 12.29
C PHE A 62 1.83 2.12 11.12
N ALA A 63 1.58 0.83 11.36
CA ALA A 63 0.87 -0.08 10.46
C ALA A 63 -0.51 -0.41 11.04
N ASP A 64 -1.43 -0.86 10.19
CA ASP A 64 -2.81 -1.25 10.55
C ASP A 64 -3.66 -0.10 11.11
N ALA A 65 -3.62 1.02 10.39
CA ALA A 65 -4.13 2.30 10.85
C ALA A 65 -5.64 2.36 11.18
N PHE A 66 -6.44 1.41 10.72
CA PHE A 66 -7.90 1.45 10.83
C PHE A 66 -8.50 0.41 11.78
N GLU A 67 -7.66 -0.37 12.49
CA GLU A 67 -8.08 -1.41 13.43
C GLU A 67 -7.67 -1.11 14.86
N ASP A 68 -8.63 -1.13 15.78
CA ASP A 68 -8.31 -1.04 17.22
C ASP A 68 -7.72 -2.36 17.77
N GLU A 69 -7.25 -2.34 19.02
CA GLU A 69 -6.68 -3.52 19.69
C GLU A 69 -7.64 -4.72 19.83
N PHE A 70 -8.92 -4.54 19.49
CA PHE A 70 -9.96 -5.57 19.49
C PHE A 70 -10.43 -5.95 18.07
N GLY A 71 -9.78 -5.42 17.03
CA GLY A 71 -10.11 -5.64 15.63
C GLY A 71 -11.42 -4.98 15.19
N ASN A 72 -11.87 -3.92 15.88
CA ASN A 72 -12.96 -3.07 15.39
C ASN A 72 -12.40 -2.00 14.46
N CYS A 73 -13.17 -1.68 13.41
CA CYS A 73 -12.83 -0.58 12.52
C CYS A 73 -13.07 0.75 13.24
N SER A 74 -12.01 1.55 13.40
CA SER A 74 -12.07 2.82 14.10
C SER A 74 -11.07 3.80 13.53
N VAL A 75 -11.46 5.08 13.54
CA VAL A 75 -10.55 6.20 13.25
C VAL A 75 -9.84 6.71 14.50
N GLY A 76 -10.23 6.21 15.69
CA GLY A 76 -9.73 6.66 16.98
C GLY A 76 -8.29 6.23 17.31
N ASN A 77 -7.68 5.38 16.47
CA ASN A 77 -6.27 4.99 16.60
C ASN A 77 -5.30 6.06 16.09
N TRP A 78 -5.81 7.06 15.37
CA TRP A 78 -5.03 8.19 14.88
C TRP A 78 -4.90 9.27 15.96
N GLY A 79 -3.86 10.10 15.85
CA GLY A 79 -3.65 11.24 16.76
C GLY A 79 -4.80 12.26 16.70
N GLY A 80 -5.45 12.39 15.54
CA GLY A 80 -6.63 13.21 15.34
C GLY A 80 -7.46 12.81 14.13
N SER A 81 -8.66 13.38 14.04
CA SER A 81 -9.55 13.24 12.88
C SER A 81 -10.34 14.51 12.65
N VAL A 82 -10.42 14.97 11.42
CA VAL A 82 -11.26 16.10 10.98
C VAL A 82 -12.39 15.55 10.13
N GLY A 83 -13.63 15.89 10.45
CA GLY A 83 -14.81 15.53 9.64
C GLY A 83 -15.12 14.02 9.53
N LEU A 84 -14.35 13.15 10.17
CA LEU A 84 -14.49 11.70 10.16
C LEU A 84 -15.02 11.17 11.51
N SER A 85 -15.59 9.97 11.46
CA SER A 85 -16.09 9.21 12.61
C SER A 85 -15.84 7.73 12.40
N ASP A 86 -16.01 6.90 13.44
CA ASP A 86 -15.90 5.43 13.28
C ASP A 86 -16.86 4.84 12.25
N GLY A 87 -17.95 5.55 11.89
CA GLY A 87 -18.85 5.12 10.83
C GLY A 87 -18.27 5.25 9.42
N ASP A 88 -17.13 5.94 9.25
CA ASP A 88 -16.39 6.07 8.00
C ASP A 88 -15.32 4.97 7.84
N ALA A 89 -14.98 4.25 8.93
CA ALA A 89 -14.12 3.07 8.88
C ALA A 89 -14.98 1.80 8.91
N GLY A 90 -14.65 0.80 8.10
CA GLY A 90 -15.48 -0.39 7.99
C GLY A 90 -14.78 -1.62 7.45
N VAL A 91 -15.45 -2.76 7.55
CA VAL A 91 -15.05 -4.00 6.88
C VAL A 91 -15.49 -4.00 5.41
N GLN A 92 -15.00 -4.93 4.61
CA GLN A 92 -15.44 -5.09 3.22
C GLN A 92 -16.97 -5.21 3.14
N SER A 93 -17.61 -4.36 2.33
CA SER A 93 -19.06 -4.37 2.07
C SER A 93 -19.41 -3.54 0.82
N GLU A 94 -20.70 -3.41 0.51
CA GLU A 94 -21.16 -2.50 -0.57
C GLU A 94 -20.88 -1.01 -0.26
N PHE A 95 -20.64 -0.68 1.01
CA PHE A 95 -20.42 0.70 1.48
C PHE A 95 -19.02 0.95 2.01
N ASN A 96 -18.09 0.00 1.89
CA ASN A 96 -16.71 0.18 2.31
C ASN A 96 -15.80 -0.83 1.63
N ARG A 97 -14.64 -0.39 1.15
CA ARG A 97 -13.62 -1.27 0.58
C ARG A 97 -12.43 -1.37 1.51
N ARG A 98 -11.74 -2.51 1.46
CA ARG A 98 -10.44 -2.71 2.08
C ARG A 98 -9.47 -3.35 1.08
N TYR A 99 -8.21 -3.03 1.25
CA TYR A 99 -7.07 -3.53 0.52
C TYR A 99 -6.29 -4.56 1.34
N THR A 100 -6.08 -4.28 2.63
CA THR A 100 -5.34 -5.15 3.56
C THR A 100 -5.96 -5.15 4.94
N GLY A 101 -5.74 -6.20 5.73
CA GLY A 101 -6.31 -6.28 7.07
C GLY A 101 -7.85 -6.23 7.03
N ARG A 102 -8.52 -6.18 8.16
CA ARG A 102 -9.98 -6.22 8.25
C ARG A 102 -10.68 -4.92 7.85
N CYS A 103 -10.03 -3.76 8.01
CA CYS A 103 -10.70 -2.46 7.95
C CYS A 103 -10.09 -1.49 6.92
N GLY A 104 -10.95 -0.78 6.20
CA GLY A 104 -10.57 0.36 5.35
C GLY A 104 -11.36 1.62 5.72
N LEU A 105 -10.98 2.76 5.13
CA LEU A 105 -11.62 4.06 5.34
C LEU A 105 -12.34 4.52 4.08
N ARG A 106 -13.62 4.89 4.17
CA ARG A 106 -14.38 5.45 3.05
C ARG A 106 -14.81 6.89 3.29
N ILE A 107 -14.62 7.74 2.28
CA ILE A 107 -14.98 9.16 2.32
C ILE A 107 -15.93 9.49 1.17
N THR A 108 -17.12 10.03 1.49
CA THR A 108 -18.27 10.12 0.56
C THR A 108 -18.64 11.55 0.10
N SER A 109 -17.63 12.40 -0.13
CA SER A 109 -17.73 13.86 -0.40
C SER A 109 -17.97 14.73 0.83
N GLY A 110 -17.55 15.99 0.78
CA GLY A 110 -17.72 16.96 1.86
C GLY A 110 -16.63 18.02 1.91
N ASP A 111 -16.62 18.78 3.01
CA ASP A 111 -15.51 19.62 3.48
C ASP A 111 -14.27 18.77 3.80
N ASP A 112 -13.28 19.31 4.51
CA ASP A 112 -12.08 18.57 4.91
C ASP A 112 -12.46 17.32 5.73
N ARG A 113 -11.95 16.16 5.31
CA ARG A 113 -12.17 14.86 5.96
C ARG A 113 -10.88 14.05 5.94
N PHE A 114 -10.10 14.10 7.02
CA PHE A 114 -8.80 13.44 7.08
C PHE A 114 -8.45 13.00 8.49
N LEU A 115 -7.47 12.11 8.57
CA LEU A 115 -6.89 11.60 9.81
C LEU A 115 -5.49 12.16 9.96
N THR A 116 -5.11 12.44 11.21
CA THR A 116 -3.83 13.05 11.54
C THR A 116 -3.01 12.10 12.40
N HIS A 117 -1.77 11.84 11.99
CA HIS A 117 -0.74 11.21 12.81
C HIS A 117 0.24 12.29 13.27
N GLU A 118 0.23 12.60 14.57
CA GLU A 118 1.14 13.57 15.18
C GLU A 118 2.44 12.90 15.58
N PHE A 119 3.58 13.52 15.29
CA PHE A 119 4.87 13.02 15.76
C PHE A 119 5.20 13.58 17.15
N ALA A 120 5.80 12.74 18.01
CA ALA A 120 6.29 13.19 19.31
C ALA A 120 7.53 14.10 19.18
N GLU A 121 8.33 13.90 18.13
CA GLU A 121 9.55 14.64 17.82
C GLU A 121 9.60 14.92 16.31
N SER A 122 10.37 15.93 15.91
CA SER A 122 10.61 16.23 14.49
C SER A 122 11.28 15.07 13.77
N GLU A 123 10.75 14.70 12.60
CA GLU A 123 11.29 13.62 11.77
C GLU A 123 12.24 14.16 10.69
N ALA A 124 13.43 13.56 10.57
CA ALA A 124 14.44 13.88 9.56
C ALA A 124 14.43 12.91 8.35
N PHE A 125 13.65 11.84 8.44
CA PHE A 125 13.43 10.88 7.36
C PHE A 125 12.03 10.31 7.50
N ILE A 126 11.32 10.18 6.39
CA ILE A 126 10.08 9.42 6.35
C ILE A 126 9.93 8.67 5.03
N ALA A 127 9.51 7.41 5.13
CA ALA A 127 8.97 6.65 4.04
C ALA A 127 7.50 6.35 4.34
N VAL A 128 6.60 6.70 3.42
CA VAL A 128 5.17 6.50 3.56
C VAL A 128 4.66 5.64 2.42
N ARG A 129 3.75 4.71 2.74
CA ARG A 129 2.91 4.02 1.78
C ARG A 129 1.46 4.11 2.20
N PHE A 130 0.57 4.30 1.23
CA PHE A 130 -0.86 4.11 1.42
C PHE A 130 -1.50 3.67 0.11
N TYR A 131 -2.73 3.20 0.20
CA TYR A 131 -3.55 2.81 -0.93
C TYR A 131 -4.79 3.67 -0.98
N PHE A 132 -5.22 4.01 -2.18
CA PHE A 132 -6.51 4.65 -2.39
C PHE A 132 -7.25 4.05 -3.58
N PHE A 133 -8.57 4.14 -3.53
CA PHE A 133 -9.47 3.65 -4.58
C PHE A 133 -10.40 4.77 -5.02
N VAL A 134 -10.48 5.02 -6.32
CA VAL A 134 -11.48 5.91 -6.92
C VAL A 134 -12.22 5.18 -8.04
N GLU A 135 -13.56 5.12 -7.95
CA GLU A 135 -14.40 4.37 -8.92
C GLU A 135 -14.37 4.98 -10.33
N GLN A 136 -14.06 6.26 -10.43
CA GLN A 136 -14.02 6.96 -11.71
C GLN A 136 -13.10 8.18 -11.65
N ALA A 137 -12.66 8.62 -12.82
CA ALA A 137 -11.87 9.83 -12.95
C ALA A 137 -12.62 11.04 -12.37
N LEU A 138 -11.92 11.80 -11.52
CA LEU A 138 -12.50 12.94 -10.85
C LEU A 138 -12.37 14.20 -11.71
N THR A 139 -13.23 15.18 -11.43
CA THR A 139 -13.29 16.44 -12.18
C THR A 139 -12.62 17.61 -11.49
N ALA A 140 -12.16 17.42 -10.25
CA ALA A 140 -11.50 18.42 -9.44
C ALA A 140 -10.23 17.82 -8.79
N PRO A 141 -9.20 18.64 -8.53
CA PRO A 141 -8.02 18.17 -7.82
C PRO A 141 -8.32 17.91 -6.35
N LEU A 142 -7.72 16.85 -5.80
CA LEU A 142 -7.83 16.46 -4.40
C LEU A 142 -6.45 16.41 -3.76
N LEU A 143 -6.33 16.95 -2.54
CA LEU A 143 -5.16 16.75 -1.70
C LEU A 143 -5.41 15.50 -0.84
N LEU A 144 -4.75 14.40 -1.21
CA LEU A 144 -4.95 13.06 -0.62
C LEU A 144 -4.11 12.85 0.64
N PHE A 145 -2.92 13.44 0.66
CA PHE A 145 -1.98 13.35 1.76
C PHE A 145 -1.24 14.67 1.92
N ALA A 146 -0.96 15.07 3.16
CA ALA A 146 -0.06 16.17 3.46
C ALA A 146 0.84 15.82 4.65
N ALA A 147 2.05 16.35 4.66
CA ALA A 147 2.87 16.41 5.85
C ALA A 147 3.26 17.87 6.12
N ASP A 148 3.07 18.35 7.34
CA ASP A 148 3.34 19.74 7.71
C ASP A 148 4.42 19.86 8.79
N ASP A 149 5.00 21.05 8.91
CA ASP A 149 5.99 21.41 9.95
C ASP A 149 5.35 22.01 11.22
N GLY A 150 4.02 21.93 11.36
CA GLY A 150 3.22 22.59 12.38
C GLY A 150 2.68 23.97 11.95
N SER A 151 3.05 24.45 10.76
CA SER A 151 2.57 25.71 10.20
C SER A 151 2.10 25.58 8.75
N ILE A 152 2.89 24.95 7.89
CA ILE A 152 2.61 24.80 6.46
C ILE A 152 2.95 23.39 5.98
N ASN A 153 2.29 22.95 4.91
CA ASN A 153 2.60 21.69 4.25
C ASN A 153 3.98 21.75 3.62
N GLN A 154 4.78 20.72 3.87
CA GLN A 154 6.11 20.50 3.30
C GLN A 154 6.10 19.38 2.26
N ILE A 155 5.12 18.47 2.37
CA ILE A 155 4.88 17.39 1.41
C ILE A 155 3.39 17.36 1.11
N GLU A 156 3.03 17.20 -0.16
CA GLU A 156 1.64 17.05 -0.59
C GLU A 156 1.53 15.96 -1.67
N VAL A 157 0.52 15.10 -1.58
CA VAL A 157 0.15 14.18 -2.66
C VAL A 157 -1.20 14.60 -3.23
N TRP A 158 -1.17 15.06 -4.47
CA TRP A 158 -2.35 15.51 -5.20
C TRP A 158 -2.81 14.45 -6.19
N TYR A 159 -4.13 14.23 -6.23
CA TYR A 159 -4.80 13.68 -7.40
C TYR A 159 -5.23 14.84 -8.29
N GLU A 160 -4.77 14.88 -9.54
CA GLU A 160 -5.16 15.88 -10.52
C GLU A 160 -6.19 15.31 -11.52
N PRO A 161 -7.23 16.07 -11.88
CA PRO A 161 -8.34 15.58 -12.71
C PRO A 161 -7.93 15.33 -14.16
N GLY A 162 -8.74 14.56 -14.88
CA GLY A 162 -8.50 14.20 -16.30
C GLY A 162 -8.30 12.69 -16.45
N PRO A 163 -7.25 12.20 -17.13
CA PRO A 163 -6.91 10.77 -17.10
C PRO A 163 -6.44 10.30 -15.70
N GLY A 164 -6.34 11.20 -14.73
CA GLY A 164 -5.79 10.93 -13.40
C GLY A 164 -4.28 11.04 -13.43
N ASN A 165 -3.74 12.08 -12.78
CA ASN A 165 -2.32 12.14 -12.47
C ASN A 165 -2.16 12.15 -10.96
N LEU A 166 -1.08 11.55 -10.48
CA LEU A 166 -0.61 11.73 -9.12
C LEU A 166 0.55 12.72 -9.13
N VAL A 167 0.52 13.71 -8.26
CA VAL A 167 1.61 14.66 -8.08
C VAL A 167 2.10 14.59 -6.65
N LEU A 168 3.34 14.14 -6.46
CA LEU A 168 4.06 14.34 -5.21
C LEU A 168 4.76 15.69 -5.29
N ARG A 169 4.35 16.62 -4.44
CA ARG A 169 4.94 17.94 -4.28
C ARG A 169 5.74 17.99 -3.00
N VAL A 170 6.99 18.45 -3.09
CA VAL A 170 7.87 18.72 -1.95
C VAL A 170 8.33 20.16 -2.01
N PHE A 171 8.25 20.87 -0.89
CA PHE A 171 8.73 22.25 -0.78
C PHE A 171 10.20 22.28 -0.38
N ASP A 172 10.97 23.14 -1.03
CA ASP A 172 12.37 23.39 -0.65
C ASP A 172 12.48 24.41 0.51
N THR A 173 13.71 24.67 0.96
CA THR A 173 14.00 25.66 2.02
C THR A 173 13.60 27.11 1.69
N ALA A 174 13.26 27.39 0.42
CA ALA A 174 12.72 28.67 -0.04
C ALA A 174 11.20 28.61 -0.29
N GLU A 175 10.52 27.59 0.23
CA GLU A 175 9.10 27.30 0.09
C GLU A 175 8.67 27.21 -1.39
N GLN A 176 9.58 26.81 -2.30
CA GLN A 176 9.24 26.57 -3.70
C GLN A 176 8.82 25.13 -3.92
N PRO A 177 7.72 24.89 -4.66
CA PRO A 177 7.25 23.55 -4.93
C PRO A 177 8.12 22.85 -5.98
N ASN A 178 8.45 21.59 -5.72
CA ASN A 178 9.11 20.67 -6.63
C ASN A 178 8.21 19.44 -6.81
N ASP A 179 7.86 19.12 -8.05
CA ASP A 179 6.82 18.13 -8.34
C ASP A 179 7.41 16.90 -9.07
N LEU A 180 7.12 15.71 -8.54
CA LEU A 180 7.17 14.44 -9.29
C LEU A 180 5.76 14.11 -9.77
N VAL A 181 5.62 13.76 -11.05
CA VAL A 181 4.31 13.55 -11.69
C VAL A 181 4.24 12.14 -12.27
N TYR A 182 3.32 11.35 -11.75
CA TYR A 182 2.89 10.10 -12.35
C TYR A 182 1.66 10.34 -13.22
N THR A 183 1.72 9.94 -14.49
CA THR A 183 0.62 10.12 -15.45
C THR A 183 -0.07 8.81 -15.73
N ASP A 184 -1.29 8.90 -16.28
CA ASP A 184 -2.05 7.75 -16.77
C ASP A 184 -2.43 6.76 -15.66
N LEU A 185 -2.93 7.28 -14.53
CA LEU A 185 -3.51 6.45 -13.47
C LEU A 185 -4.67 5.62 -14.02
N ASP A 186 -4.66 4.32 -13.73
CA ASP A 186 -5.80 3.46 -13.98
C ASP A 186 -6.76 3.58 -12.79
N VAL A 187 -7.89 4.26 -12.99
CA VAL A 187 -8.94 4.39 -11.99
C VAL A 187 -9.82 3.14 -11.97
N ASN A 188 -10.69 3.00 -10.96
CA ASN A 188 -11.50 1.80 -10.72
C ASN A 188 -10.65 0.57 -10.36
N ARG A 189 -9.55 0.81 -9.65
CA ARG A 189 -8.72 -0.18 -8.96
C ARG A 189 -8.07 0.45 -7.73
N TRP A 190 -7.48 -0.35 -6.86
CA TRP A 190 -6.57 0.15 -5.84
C TRP A 190 -5.30 0.69 -6.48
N ILE A 191 -4.86 1.84 -5.96
CA ILE A 191 -3.65 2.53 -6.37
C ILE A 191 -2.73 2.61 -5.16
N SER A 192 -1.54 2.01 -5.27
CA SER A 192 -0.46 2.11 -4.31
C SER A 192 0.30 3.41 -4.51
N VAL A 193 0.47 4.19 -3.45
CA VAL A 193 1.39 5.33 -3.42
C VAL A 193 2.44 5.07 -2.38
N GLU A 194 3.71 5.13 -2.79
CA GLU A 194 4.84 5.11 -1.88
C GLU A 194 5.80 6.25 -2.19
N PHE A 195 6.27 6.95 -1.16
CA PHE A 195 7.30 7.97 -1.33
C PHE A 195 8.29 8.00 -0.18
N VAL A 196 9.44 8.60 -0.45
CA VAL A 196 10.49 8.86 0.55
C VAL A 196 10.85 10.33 0.55
N TRP A 197 11.01 10.88 1.74
CA TRP A 197 11.51 12.21 2.01
C TRP A 197 12.57 12.15 3.11
N GLU A 198 13.57 13.01 3.02
CA GLU A 198 14.63 13.17 4.02
C GLU A 198 14.98 14.64 4.18
N GLU A 199 15.47 15.03 5.35
CA GLU A 199 16.06 16.35 5.63
C GLU A 199 17.53 16.32 5.19
N ASP A 200 17.82 16.80 3.98
CA ASP A 200 19.20 16.90 3.47
C ASP A 200 19.30 18.06 2.45
N PRO A 201 20.44 18.77 2.37
CA PRO A 201 20.66 19.79 1.34
C PRO A 201 20.63 19.26 -0.10
N ASN A 202 20.71 17.94 -0.29
CA ASN A 202 20.55 17.24 -1.56
C ASN A 202 19.63 16.02 -1.38
N ALA A 203 18.53 16.17 -0.64
CA ALA A 203 17.58 15.11 -0.37
C ALA A 203 17.13 14.43 -1.66
N THR A 204 17.18 13.10 -1.67
CA THR A 204 16.65 12.29 -2.76
C THR A 204 15.20 11.98 -2.48
N ILE A 205 14.31 12.72 -3.14
CA ILE A 205 12.87 12.45 -3.07
C ILE A 205 12.54 11.34 -4.06
N LEU A 206 11.78 10.35 -3.61
CA LEU A 206 11.35 9.21 -4.41
C LEU A 206 9.82 9.13 -4.43
N LEU A 207 9.25 8.82 -5.58
CA LEU A 207 7.85 8.43 -5.76
C LEU A 207 7.78 7.10 -6.51
N LEU A 208 6.97 6.18 -6.02
CA LEU A 208 6.60 4.93 -6.66
C LEU A 208 5.07 4.81 -6.62
N VAL A 209 4.48 4.52 -7.77
CA VAL A 209 3.03 4.37 -7.92
C VAL A 209 2.76 3.04 -8.63
N ASP A 210 1.88 2.22 -8.06
CA ASP A 210 1.46 0.91 -8.62
C ASP A 210 2.61 -0.01 -9.05
N SER A 211 3.74 0.06 -8.34
CA SER A 211 4.89 -0.79 -8.62
C SER A 211 5.67 -1.08 -7.34
N ASP A 212 6.41 -2.17 -7.35
CA ASP A 212 7.43 -2.55 -6.37
C ASP A 212 8.84 -2.57 -7.00
N GLN A 213 8.94 -2.29 -8.29
CA GLN A 213 10.18 -2.37 -9.06
C GLN A 213 11.01 -1.08 -8.92
N VAL A 214 12.33 -1.23 -8.95
CA VAL A 214 13.24 -0.09 -8.77
C VAL A 214 13.28 0.81 -9.99
N GLU A 215 13.16 0.22 -11.18
CA GLU A 215 13.13 0.91 -12.47
C GLU A 215 11.95 1.86 -12.66
N ASP A 216 10.84 1.65 -11.94
CA ASP A 216 9.64 2.47 -12.02
C ASP A 216 9.68 3.67 -11.06
N GLN A 217 10.73 3.78 -10.24
CA GLN A 217 10.90 4.88 -9.30
C GLN A 217 11.14 6.19 -10.04
N GLN A 218 10.35 7.20 -9.68
CA GLN A 218 10.64 8.59 -10.04
C GLN A 218 11.47 9.22 -8.92
N THR A 219 12.50 9.98 -9.28
CA THR A 219 13.34 10.65 -8.29
C THR A 219 13.62 12.10 -8.66
N MET A 220 13.74 12.96 -7.65
CA MET A 220 14.27 14.31 -7.79
C MET A 220 15.20 14.67 -6.63
N PHE A 221 16.00 15.72 -6.81
CA PHE A 221 16.85 16.29 -5.76
C PHE A 221 16.28 17.62 -5.31
N VAL A 222 16.05 17.79 -4.01
CA VAL A 222 15.49 19.00 -3.40
C VAL A 222 16.34 19.35 -2.18
N ASP A 223 16.58 20.65 -1.95
CA ASP A 223 17.16 21.09 -0.67
C ASP A 223 16.01 21.19 0.34
N THR A 224 15.96 20.23 1.25
CA THR A 224 14.98 20.15 2.35
C THR A 224 15.65 20.35 3.71
N SER A 225 16.89 20.86 3.72
CA SER A 225 17.64 21.06 4.96
C SER A 225 16.92 22.04 5.90
N GLU A 226 16.99 21.81 7.22
CA GLU A 226 16.29 22.64 8.22
C GLU A 226 14.75 22.56 8.17
N THR A 227 14.17 21.79 7.25
CA THR A 227 12.75 21.45 7.26
C THR A 227 12.53 20.23 8.15
N PHE A 228 11.53 20.30 9.01
CA PHE A 228 11.09 19.18 9.84
C PHE A 228 9.61 18.91 9.63
N LEU A 229 9.19 17.68 9.87
CA LEU A 229 7.78 17.29 9.84
C LEU A 229 7.26 17.12 11.28
N SER A 230 6.02 17.54 11.49
CA SER A 230 5.28 17.50 12.76
C SER A 230 4.04 16.63 12.67
N ASN A 231 3.32 16.66 11.55
CA ASN A 231 2.08 15.89 11.35
C ASN A 231 2.04 15.24 9.97
N LEU A 232 1.31 14.13 9.88
CA LEU A 232 0.86 13.52 8.62
C LEU A 232 -0.65 13.49 8.57
N ASP A 233 -1.21 13.99 7.49
CA ASP A 233 -2.64 13.94 7.21
C ASP A 233 -2.93 13.00 6.04
N LEU A 234 -3.91 12.11 6.21
CA LEU A 234 -4.40 11.21 5.16
C LEU A 234 -5.92 11.37 5.00
N GLY A 235 -6.38 11.68 3.79
CA GLY A 235 -7.81 11.79 3.48
C GLY A 235 -8.11 12.83 2.40
N LEU A 236 -9.16 13.62 2.58
CA LEU A 236 -9.50 14.78 1.75
C LEU A 236 -9.17 16.07 2.49
N ILE A 237 -8.00 16.65 2.24
CA ILE A 237 -7.43 17.72 3.10
C ILE A 237 -7.80 19.13 2.62
N ASN A 238 -8.02 19.32 1.32
CA ASN A 238 -8.31 20.64 0.74
C ASN A 238 -9.81 20.96 0.63
N GLY A 239 -10.67 20.13 1.22
CA GLY A 239 -12.13 20.29 1.21
C GLY A 239 -12.76 20.24 -0.18
N ALA A 240 -11.96 19.86 -1.19
CA ALA A 240 -12.48 19.58 -2.50
C ALA A 240 -13.28 18.29 -2.37
N GLY A 241 -14.60 18.42 -2.48
CA GLY A 241 -15.44 17.24 -2.54
C GLY A 241 -15.06 16.39 -3.75
N VAL A 242 -15.02 15.07 -3.57
CA VAL A 242 -14.90 14.08 -4.66
C VAL A 242 -16.01 14.20 -5.71
N GLY A 243 -17.04 15.01 -5.47
CA GLY A 243 -18.24 15.16 -6.29
C GLY A 243 -19.42 14.42 -5.65
N VAL A 244 -20.65 14.90 -5.89
CA VAL A 244 -21.85 14.26 -5.34
C VAL A 244 -21.98 12.85 -5.89
N GLY A 245 -22.04 11.86 -4.99
CA GLY A 245 -22.18 10.45 -5.34
C GLY A 245 -20.85 9.74 -5.64
N ASN A 246 -19.73 10.45 -5.59
CA ASN A 246 -18.41 9.85 -5.66
C ASN A 246 -17.90 9.53 -4.27
N VAL A 247 -17.00 8.56 -4.22
CA VAL A 247 -16.36 8.07 -3.01
C VAL A 247 -14.88 7.89 -3.28
N ILE A 248 -14.08 8.05 -2.24
CA ILE A 248 -12.70 7.58 -2.22
C ILE A 248 -12.55 6.65 -1.03
N ASP A 249 -11.94 5.50 -1.25
CA ASP A 249 -11.57 4.58 -0.19
C ASP A 249 -10.04 4.69 0.04
N PHE A 250 -9.58 4.57 1.28
CA PHE A 250 -8.17 4.56 1.67
C PHE A 250 -7.89 3.33 2.52
N ASP A 251 -6.70 2.76 2.37
CA ASP A 251 -6.25 1.64 3.20
C ASP A 251 -4.72 1.48 3.24
N GLY A 252 -4.21 0.57 4.07
CA GLY A 252 -2.82 0.08 4.06
C GLY A 252 -1.77 1.14 4.36
N PHE A 253 -2.14 2.18 5.11
CA PHE A 253 -1.24 3.24 5.54
C PHE A 253 -0.11 2.66 6.41
N ASP A 254 1.13 2.91 6.01
CA ASP A 254 2.35 2.54 6.72
C ASP A 254 3.35 3.69 6.60
N SER A 255 3.83 4.18 7.75
CA SER A 255 4.89 5.20 7.82
C SER A 255 6.07 4.69 8.64
N ARG A 256 7.28 4.89 8.10
CA ARG A 256 8.53 4.37 8.67
C ARG A 256 9.64 5.41 8.62
N ARG A 257 10.55 5.34 9.60
CA ARG A 257 11.60 6.35 9.82
C ARG A 257 13.00 5.89 9.39
N VAL A 258 13.11 4.64 8.92
CA VAL A 258 14.41 4.02 8.61
C VAL A 258 14.39 3.25 7.30
N THR A 259 13.30 2.54 7.02
CA THR A 259 13.19 1.66 5.84
C THR A 259 11.93 1.95 5.08
N ARG A 260 11.95 1.72 3.77
CA ARG A 260 10.75 1.77 2.95
C ARG A 260 9.78 0.64 3.32
N PRO A 261 8.46 0.91 3.36
CA PRO A 261 7.46 -0.12 3.64
C PRO A 261 7.30 -1.13 2.51
N LEU A 262 7.57 -0.73 1.26
CA LEU A 262 7.36 -1.50 0.04
C LEU A 262 5.88 -1.81 -0.21
N ARG A 263 5.53 -2.02 -1.49
CA ARG A 263 4.21 -2.52 -1.86
C ARG A 263 3.99 -3.90 -1.24
N LEU A 264 2.79 -4.12 -0.74
CA LEU A 264 2.33 -5.41 -0.23
C LEU A 264 2.20 -6.44 -1.38
N LEU A 265 2.29 -7.72 -1.03
CA LEU A 265 2.31 -8.84 -1.98
C LEU A 265 0.89 -9.22 -2.42
N GLU A 266 0.53 -8.87 -3.67
CA GLU A 266 -0.80 -9.12 -4.22
C GLU A 266 -1.25 -10.58 -4.07
N GLY A 267 -2.34 -10.78 -3.33
CA GLY A 267 -2.94 -12.09 -3.09
C GLY A 267 -2.38 -12.86 -1.90
N ASP A 268 -1.44 -12.31 -1.13
CA ASP A 268 -1.04 -12.83 0.18
C ASP A 268 -2.17 -12.55 1.17
N VAL A 269 -3.23 -13.36 1.11
CA VAL A 269 -4.47 -13.15 1.87
C VAL A 269 -4.24 -13.36 3.37
N ASN A 270 -3.27 -14.19 3.74
CA ASN A 270 -2.99 -14.51 5.12
C ASN A 270 -1.94 -13.57 5.77
N GLY A 271 -1.23 -12.78 4.98
CA GLY A 271 -0.29 -11.75 5.45
C GLY A 271 1.06 -12.30 5.92
N ASP A 272 1.46 -13.51 5.49
CA ASP A 272 2.73 -14.13 5.89
C ASP A 272 3.92 -13.77 4.98
N GLY A 273 3.68 -12.96 3.95
CA GLY A 273 4.66 -12.55 2.95
C GLY A 273 4.96 -13.61 1.91
N VAL A 274 4.17 -14.70 1.83
CA VAL A 274 4.44 -15.84 0.94
C VAL A 274 3.16 -16.34 0.26
N LEU A 275 3.06 -16.14 -1.04
CA LEU A 275 1.99 -16.71 -1.86
C LEU A 275 2.03 -18.25 -1.93
N ASN A 276 1.06 -18.89 -1.28
CA ASN A 276 0.94 -20.33 -1.22
C ASN A 276 -0.52 -20.80 -1.06
N SER A 277 -0.74 -22.11 -0.94
CA SER A 277 -2.10 -22.67 -0.85
C SER A 277 -2.89 -22.23 0.40
N GLN A 278 -2.22 -21.71 1.43
CA GLN A 278 -2.89 -21.20 2.63
C GLN A 278 -3.66 -19.90 2.33
N ASP A 279 -3.18 -19.08 1.39
CA ASP A 279 -3.88 -17.87 0.95
C ASP A 279 -5.22 -18.20 0.31
N LEU A 280 -5.25 -19.23 -0.54
CA LEU A 280 -6.50 -19.72 -1.14
C LEU A 280 -7.49 -20.22 -0.08
N VAL A 281 -7.01 -20.89 0.96
CA VAL A 281 -7.88 -21.37 2.05
C VAL A 281 -8.43 -20.19 2.85
N LYS A 282 -7.60 -19.20 3.16
CA LYS A 282 -8.01 -17.99 3.88
C LYS A 282 -9.04 -17.18 3.06
N LEU A 283 -8.80 -16.99 1.76
CA LEU A 283 -9.74 -16.32 0.85
C LEU A 283 -11.09 -17.04 0.77
N ILE A 284 -11.09 -18.37 0.71
CA ILE A 284 -12.35 -19.15 0.72
C ILE A 284 -13.12 -18.95 2.04
N ASN A 285 -12.43 -18.89 3.17
CA ASN A 285 -13.08 -18.63 4.46
C ASN A 285 -13.67 -17.22 4.49
N GLU A 286 -12.98 -16.26 3.89
CA GLU A 286 -13.46 -14.89 3.80
C GLU A 286 -14.74 -14.75 2.96
N PHE A 287 -14.88 -15.46 1.84
CA PHE A 287 -16.13 -15.49 1.07
C PHE A 287 -17.34 -16.00 1.87
N ASN A 288 -17.11 -16.70 2.98
CA ASN A 288 -18.17 -17.18 3.86
C ASN A 288 -18.44 -16.24 5.05
N ASP A 289 -17.81 -15.05 5.08
CA ASP A 289 -17.83 -14.08 6.17
C ASP A 289 -17.39 -14.69 7.52
N ASP A 290 -16.58 -15.76 7.49
CA ASP A 290 -16.21 -16.51 8.69
C ASP A 290 -14.95 -15.92 9.37
N ASP A 291 -14.00 -15.42 8.58
CA ASP A 291 -12.68 -15.00 9.04
C ASP A 291 -12.04 -14.07 7.99
N PHE A 292 -11.78 -12.81 8.34
CA PHE A 292 -11.15 -11.84 7.45
C PHE A 292 -9.63 -12.06 7.41
N GLY A 293 -9.05 -12.02 6.21
CA GLY A 293 -7.60 -12.01 6.00
C GLY A 293 -6.90 -10.81 6.62
N ASP A 294 -5.78 -11.04 7.32
CA ASP A 294 -4.88 -9.97 7.78
C ASP A 294 -4.09 -9.36 6.59
N GLY A 295 -3.95 -10.12 5.49
CA GLY A 295 -3.29 -9.69 4.27
C GLY A 295 -4.26 -9.15 3.21
N GLN A 296 -4.00 -9.50 1.95
CA GLN A 296 -4.59 -8.88 0.75
C GLN A 296 -5.54 -9.81 -0.03
N PRO A 297 -6.83 -9.86 0.32
CA PRO A 297 -7.80 -10.72 -0.36
C PRO A 297 -8.24 -10.25 -1.76
N ASP A 298 -8.22 -8.94 -2.03
CA ASP A 298 -8.55 -8.31 -3.32
C ASP A 298 -7.30 -8.34 -4.22
N CYS A 299 -7.03 -9.51 -4.80
CA CYS A 299 -5.81 -9.78 -5.56
C CYS A 299 -5.81 -9.08 -6.91
N ASN A 300 -6.97 -8.95 -7.56
CA ASN A 300 -7.04 -8.25 -8.85
C ASN A 300 -7.15 -6.72 -8.68
N GLU A 301 -7.26 -6.27 -7.43
CA GLU A 301 -7.31 -4.89 -6.97
C GLU A 301 -8.52 -4.11 -7.51
N ASP A 302 -9.63 -4.77 -7.83
CA ASP A 302 -10.81 -4.13 -8.44
C ASP A 302 -11.80 -3.54 -7.41
N GLY A 303 -11.49 -3.65 -6.12
CA GLY A 303 -12.26 -3.10 -5.00
C GLY A 303 -13.36 -4.03 -4.50
N ALA A 304 -13.52 -5.22 -5.09
CA ALA A 304 -14.36 -6.30 -4.60
C ALA A 304 -13.50 -7.48 -4.14
N ILE A 305 -14.08 -8.33 -3.29
CA ILE A 305 -13.48 -9.60 -2.89
C ILE A 305 -14.41 -10.69 -3.38
N ASP A 306 -14.08 -11.31 -4.50
CA ASP A 306 -14.94 -12.29 -5.17
C ASP A 306 -14.19 -13.42 -5.90
N SER A 307 -14.90 -14.16 -6.75
CA SER A 307 -14.33 -15.32 -7.46
C SER A 307 -13.17 -14.98 -8.38
N ASP A 308 -13.06 -13.75 -8.87
CA ASP A 308 -11.98 -13.34 -9.76
C ASP A 308 -10.66 -13.21 -8.99
N ASP A 309 -10.70 -12.80 -7.72
CA ASP A 309 -9.54 -12.83 -6.82
C ASP A 309 -9.01 -14.23 -6.58
N PHE A 310 -9.90 -15.22 -6.43
CA PHE A 310 -9.48 -16.61 -6.29
C PHE A 310 -8.63 -17.07 -7.49
N PHE A 311 -9.02 -16.69 -8.71
CA PHE A 311 -8.25 -17.01 -9.90
C PHE A 311 -6.95 -16.20 -9.99
N CYS A 312 -6.96 -14.95 -9.54
CA CYS A 312 -5.77 -14.12 -9.44
C CYS A 312 -4.74 -14.77 -8.49
N VAL A 313 -5.12 -15.10 -7.25
CA VAL A 313 -4.25 -15.75 -6.26
C VAL A 313 -3.73 -17.08 -6.79
N LEU A 314 -4.61 -17.92 -7.36
CA LEU A 314 -4.21 -19.20 -7.95
C LEU A 314 -3.21 -19.01 -9.10
N SER A 315 -3.44 -18.02 -9.96
CA SER A 315 -2.52 -17.69 -11.06
C SER A 315 -1.15 -17.27 -10.51
N ASN A 316 -1.12 -16.36 -9.53
CA ASN A 316 0.10 -15.88 -8.90
C ASN A 316 0.88 -17.02 -8.23
N ILE A 317 0.22 -17.94 -7.52
CA ILE A 317 0.88 -19.13 -6.94
C ILE A 317 1.52 -20.00 -8.03
N LEU A 318 0.83 -20.22 -9.15
CA LEU A 318 1.31 -21.08 -10.24
C LEU A 318 2.46 -20.45 -11.03
N THR A 319 2.51 -19.13 -11.13
CA THR A 319 3.58 -18.40 -11.83
C THR A 319 4.78 -18.12 -10.91
N GLN A 320 4.55 -17.72 -9.66
CA GLN A 320 5.60 -17.41 -8.68
C GLN A 320 6.30 -18.66 -8.11
N GLY A 321 5.73 -19.85 -8.24
CA GLY A 321 6.46 -21.12 -8.02
C GLY A 321 7.73 -21.28 -8.87
N SER A 322 7.99 -20.34 -9.80
CA SER A 322 9.22 -20.23 -10.59
C SER A 322 10.11 -19.02 -10.26
N GLN A 323 9.70 -18.10 -9.38
CA GLN A 323 10.35 -16.81 -9.11
C GLN A 323 10.38 -16.44 -7.60
N GLN A 324 10.63 -17.40 -6.71
CA GLN A 324 11.25 -17.02 -5.44
C GLN A 324 12.76 -16.79 -5.69
N PRO A 325 13.37 -15.71 -5.14
CA PRO A 325 14.83 -15.54 -5.16
C PRO A 325 15.59 -16.71 -4.51
#